data_AF-A0A931BC59-F1
#
_entry.id   AF-A0A931BC59-F1
#
_cell.length_a   1.000
_cell.length_b   1.000
_cell.length_c   1.000
_cell.angle_alpha   90.00
_cell.angle_beta   90.00
_cell.angle_gamma   90.00
#
_symmetry.space_group_name_H-M   'P 1'
#
loop_
_entity.id
_entity.type
_entity.pdbx_description
1 polymer ?
#
loop_
_entity_poly.entity_id
_entity_poly.type
_entity_poly.pdbx_seq_one_letter_code
_entity_poly.pdbx_strand_id
1 'polypeptide(L)'
;MFTTLFGSVPDDLPADQRAHWLRRQATARNTLEIQNLTGTPANDETVAFFQRYVRGEITLAQAIAQVREQMAQEHQSYRRFLDRRNSI
;
A
#
# COMPACT_ATOMS: atom_id res chain seq x y z
N MET A 1 -4.50 10.71 9.49
CA MET A 1 -4.23 9.74 10.59
C MET A 1 -4.36 8.34 10.05
N PHE A 2 -3.28 7.55 10.00
CA PHE A 2 -3.27 6.20 9.42
C PHE A 2 -3.78 5.09 10.36
N THR A 3 -4.12 5.42 11.61
CA THR A 3 -4.46 4.46 12.67
C THR A 3 -5.69 3.60 12.35
N THR A 4 -6.60 4.08 11.49
CA THR A 4 -7.80 3.33 11.05
C THR A 4 -7.57 2.46 9.82
N LEU A 5 -6.50 2.66 9.06
CA LEU A 5 -6.34 2.04 7.73
C LEU A 5 -5.99 0.55 7.79
N PHE A 6 -5.40 0.08 8.87
CA PHE A 6 -4.97 -1.33 9.01
C PHE A 6 -5.81 -2.11 10.02
N GLY A 7 -6.85 -1.49 10.58
CA GLY A 7 -7.67 -2.08 11.64
C GLY A 7 -6.93 -2.21 12.98
N SER A 8 -7.60 -2.84 13.94
CA SER A 8 -7.03 -3.22 15.24
C SER A 8 -6.31 -4.57 15.15
N VAL A 9 -5.38 -4.81 16.07
CA VAL A 9 -4.80 -6.14 16.22
C VAL A 9 -5.93 -7.10 16.61
N PRO A 10 -6.10 -8.25 15.96
CA PRO A 10 -7.08 -9.24 16.41
C PRO A 10 -6.79 -9.68 17.85
N ASP A 11 -7.84 -9.75 18.67
CA ASP A 11 -7.74 -10.02 20.12
C ASP A 11 -7.36 -11.49 20.42
N ASP A 12 -7.56 -12.38 19.46
CA ASP A 12 -7.34 -13.82 19.54
C ASP A 12 -5.92 -14.25 19.08
N LEU A 13 -5.08 -13.31 18.65
CA LEU A 13 -3.73 -13.64 18.21
C LEU A 13 -2.79 -14.01 19.39
N PRO A 14 -2.01 -15.09 19.25
CA PRO A 14 -0.90 -15.39 20.14
C PRO A 14 0.09 -14.22 20.26
N ALA A 15 0.79 -14.12 21.40
CA ALA A 15 1.65 -12.97 21.72
C ALA A 15 2.76 -12.71 20.68
N ASP A 16 3.35 -13.77 20.13
CA ASP A 16 4.34 -13.72 19.05
C ASP A 16 3.73 -13.18 17.75
N GLN A 17 2.56 -13.70 17.35
CA GLN A 17 1.86 -13.24 16.16
C GLN A 17 1.37 -11.78 16.31
N ARG A 18 0.96 -11.40 17.51
CA ARG A 18 0.58 -10.02 17.87
C ARG A 18 1.77 -9.07 17.71
N ALA A 19 2.95 -9.46 18.18
CA ALA A 19 4.18 -8.68 18.00
C ALA A 19 4.55 -8.53 16.51
N HIS A 20 4.42 -9.61 15.73
CA HIS A 20 4.62 -9.57 14.29
C HIS A 20 3.63 -8.65 13.58
N TRP A 21 2.34 -8.74 13.93
CA TRP A 21 1.28 -7.90 13.37
C TRP A 21 1.57 -6.41 13.64
N LEU A 22 1.90 -6.06 14.89
CA LEU A 22 2.23 -4.68 15.28
C LEU A 22 3.45 -4.15 14.53
N ARG A 23 4.49 -4.98 14.37
CA ARG A 23 5.66 -4.61 13.57
C ARG A 23 5.28 -4.34 12.12
N ARG A 24 4.49 -5.23 11.49
CA ARG A 24 4.05 -5.05 10.10
C ARG A 24 3.17 -3.81 9.95
N GLN A 25 2.28 -3.55 10.89
CA GLN A 25 1.43 -2.35 10.91
C GLN A 25 2.27 -1.06 10.98
N ALA A 26 3.27 -1.02 11.87
CA ALA A 26 4.19 0.11 11.97
C ALA A 26 5.00 0.31 10.68
N THR A 27 5.50 -0.77 10.08
CA THR A 27 6.21 -0.70 8.80
C THR A 27 5.31 -0.15 7.70
N ALA A 28 4.11 -0.69 7.52
CA ALA A 28 3.17 -0.24 6.50
C ALA A 28 2.81 1.23 6.65
N ARG A 29 2.53 1.68 7.88
CA ARG A 29 2.27 3.10 8.18
C ARG A 29 3.44 3.99 7.79
N ASN A 30 4.65 3.64 8.22
CA ASN A 30 5.83 4.45 7.92
C ASN A 30 6.08 4.52 6.41
N THR A 31 5.87 3.43 5.68
CA THR A 31 6.00 3.42 4.21
C THR A 31 4.98 4.36 3.55
N LEU A 32 3.71 4.30 3.93
CA LEU A 32 2.68 5.19 3.39
C LEU A 32 2.92 6.66 3.76
N GLU A 33 3.42 6.93 4.97
CA GLU A 33 3.75 8.28 5.42
C GLU A 33 4.92 8.86 4.62
N ILE A 34 5.98 8.09 4.38
CA ILE A 34 7.09 8.49 3.49
C ILE A 34 6.57 8.77 2.08
N GLN A 35 5.72 7.90 1.53
CA GLN A 35 5.15 8.08 0.19
C GLN A 35 4.36 9.39 0.08
N ASN A 36 3.54 9.70 1.10
CA ASN A 36 2.78 10.93 1.19
C ASN A 36 3.69 12.18 1.28
N LEU A 37 4.78 12.10 2.06
CA LEU A 37 5.78 13.17 2.14
C LEU A 37 6.51 13.40 0.80
N THR A 38 6.66 12.37 -0.03
CA THR A 38 7.22 12.49 -1.38
C THR A 38 6.21 12.99 -2.42
N GLY A 39 5.03 13.45 -2.00
CA GLY A 39 4.01 14.03 -2.88
C GLY A 39 3.20 13.02 -3.68
N THR A 40 3.30 11.73 -3.35
CA THR A 40 2.54 10.66 -4.01
C THR A 40 1.60 10.00 -2.99
N PRO A 41 0.46 10.62 -2.65
CA PRO A 41 -0.47 10.05 -1.67
C PRO A 41 -0.93 8.66 -2.11
N ALA A 42 -1.01 7.74 -1.16
CA ALA A 42 -1.45 6.38 -1.41
C ALA A 42 -2.95 6.34 -1.72
N ASN A 43 -3.33 5.66 -2.80
CA ASN A 43 -4.71 5.39 -3.15
C ASN A 43 -5.22 4.11 -2.46
N ASP A 44 -6.49 3.79 -2.66
CA ASP A 44 -7.17 2.68 -1.98
C ASP A 44 -6.55 1.31 -2.31
N GLU A 45 -6.06 1.11 -3.54
CA GLU A 45 -5.38 -0.13 -3.93
C GLU A 45 -4.03 -0.29 -3.24
N THR A 46 -3.23 0.79 -3.19
CA THR A 46 -1.98 0.83 -2.43
C THR A 46 -2.24 0.46 -0.97
N VAL A 47 -3.24 1.08 -0.34
CA VAL A 47 -3.65 0.75 1.04
C VAL A 47 -4.03 -0.72 1.17
N ALA A 48 -4.79 -1.28 0.22
CA ALA A 48 -5.20 -2.68 0.24
C ALA A 48 -4.02 -3.65 0.19
N PHE A 49 -2.98 -3.38 -0.62
CA PHE A 49 -1.77 -4.21 -0.63
C PHE A 49 -1.08 -4.21 0.74
N PHE A 50 -0.97 -3.05 1.38
CA PHE A 50 -0.38 -2.97 2.72
C PHE A 50 -1.26 -3.61 3.81
N GLN A 51 -2.58 -3.59 3.69
CA GLN A 51 -3.48 -4.33 4.58
C GLN A 51 -3.22 -5.85 4.50
N ARG A 52 -3.09 -6.40 3.28
CA ARG A 52 -2.76 -7.82 3.07
C ARG A 52 -1.39 -8.18 3.66
N TYR A 53 -0.42 -7.28 3.53
CA TYR A 53 0.88 -7.43 4.20
C TYR A 53 0.76 -7.47 5.72
N VAL A 54 0.00 -6.55 6.33
CA VAL A 54 -0.21 -6.50 7.79
C VAL A 54 -0.87 -7.79 8.31
N ARG A 55 -1.85 -8.32 7.55
CA ARG A 55 -2.49 -9.61 7.82
C ARG A 55 -1.58 -10.82 7.59
N GLY A 56 -0.47 -10.64 6.87
CA GLY A 56 0.49 -11.70 6.58
C GLY A 56 0.14 -12.56 5.38
N GLU A 57 -0.84 -12.13 4.57
CA GLU A 57 -1.22 -12.81 3.33
C GLU A 57 -0.14 -12.67 2.24
N ILE A 58 0.60 -11.56 2.29
CA ILE A 58 1.70 -11.28 1.37
C ILE A 58 2.91 -10.71 2.13
N THR A 59 4.08 -10.80 1.52
CA THR A 59 5.31 -10.17 2.04
C THR A 59 5.35 -8.67 1.74
N LEU A 60 6.21 -7.94 2.45
CA LEU A 60 6.44 -6.51 2.17
C LEU A 60 6.94 -6.29 0.74
N ALA A 61 7.83 -7.16 0.26
CA ALA A 61 8.37 -7.08 -1.10
C ALA A 61 7.28 -7.24 -2.15
N GLN A 62 6.32 -8.15 -1.94
CA GLN A 62 5.17 -8.32 -2.82
C GLN A 62 4.24 -7.11 -2.79
N ALA A 63 3.95 -6.54 -1.61
CA ALA A 63 3.16 -5.32 -1.50
C ALA A 63 3.80 -4.16 -2.30
N ILE A 64 5.11 -3.94 -2.12
CA ILE A 64 5.86 -2.89 -2.83
C ILE A 64 5.89 -3.16 -4.35
N ALA A 65 6.06 -4.41 -4.77
CA ALA A 65 6.04 -4.77 -6.19
C ALA A 65 4.69 -4.46 -6.84
N GLN A 66 3.59 -4.77 -6.16
CA GLN A 66 2.23 -4.49 -6.65
C GLN A 66 1.96 -2.98 -6.75
N VAL A 67 2.39 -2.18 -5.77
CA VAL A 67 2.28 -0.71 -5.83
C VAL A 67 3.06 -0.15 -7.03
N ARG A 68 4.27 -0.65 -7.28
CA ARG A 68 5.08 -0.21 -8.44
C ARG A 68 4.43 -0.58 -9.77
N GLU A 69 3.90 -1.79 -9.87
CA GLU A 69 3.19 -2.26 -11.06
C GLU A 69 1.95 -1.40 -11.33
N GLN A 70 1.16 -1.12 -10.30
CA GLN A 70 0.01 -0.23 -10.39
C GLN A 70 0.40 1.14 -10.93
N MET A 71 1.39 1.80 -10.32
CA MET A 71 1.87 3.11 -10.77
C MET A 71 2.34 3.07 -12.23
N ALA A 72 3.01 2.00 -12.65
CA ALA A 72 3.44 1.83 -14.04
C ALA A 72 2.24 1.71 -15.00
N GLN A 73 1.19 0.99 -14.61
CA GLN A 73 -0.04 0.85 -15.42
C GLN A 73 -0.82 2.17 -15.51
N GLU A 74 -0.92 2.93 -14.41
CA GLU A 74 -1.53 4.26 -14.39
C GLU A 74 -0.78 5.22 -15.32
N HIS A 75 0.55 5.24 -15.24
CA HIS A 75 1.39 6.06 -16.13
C HIS A 75 1.20 5.69 -17.61
N GLN A 76 1.17 4.39 -17.95
CA GLN A 76 0.94 3.96 -19.33
C GLN A 76 -0.44 4.36 -19.84
N SER A 77 -1.47 4.21 -19.00
CA SER A 77 -2.85 4.57 -19.35
C SER A 77 -3.01 6.07 -19.58
N TYR A 78 -2.38 6.89 -18.73
CA TYR A 78 -2.38 8.34 -18.87
C TYR A 78 -1.68 8.81 -20.14
N ARG A 79 -0.52 8.22 -20.48
CA ARG A 79 0.17 8.53 -21.75
C ARG A 79 -0.70 8.25 -22.96
N ARG A 80 -1.35 7.07 -23.02
CA ARG A 80 -2.27 6.73 -24.12
C ARG A 80 -3.49 7.65 -24.21
N PHE A 81 -3.94 8.22 -23.09
CA PHE A 81 -5.01 9.22 -23.09
C PHE A 81 -4.53 10.54 -23.71
N LEU A 82 -3.35 11.01 -23.32
CA LEU A 82 -2.74 12.23 -23.88
C LEU A 82 -2.47 12.09 -25.38
N ASP A 83 -1.91 10.96 -25.83
CA ASP A 83 -1.63 10.70 -27.24
C ASP A 83 -2.91 10.74 -28.10
N ARG A 84 -4.01 10.18 -27.58
CA ARG A 84 -5.33 10.24 -28.25
C ARG A 84 -5.90 11.65 -28.33
N ARG A 85 -5.71 12.46 -27.28
CA ARG A 85 -6.22 13.83 -27.23
C ARG A 85 -5.42 14.79 -28.12
N ASN A 86 -4.12 14.56 -28.31
CA ASN A 86 -3.26 15.35 -29.20
C ASN A 86 -3.33 14.93 -30.68
N SER A 87 -4.07 13.86 -31.01
CA SER A 87 -4.26 13.38 -32.38
C SER A 87 -5.55 13.90 -33.05
N ILE A 88 -6.21 14.89 -32.43
CA ILE A 88 -7.41 15.61 -32.91
C ILE A 88 -7.02 17.09 -33.02
#